data_AF-A0A430RN08-F1
#
_entry.id   AF-A0A430RN08-F1
#
_cell.length_a   1.000
_cell.length_b   1.000
_cell.length_c   1.000
_cell.angle_alpha   90.00
_cell.angle_beta   90.00
_cell.angle_gamma   90.00
#
_symmetry.space_group_name_H-M   'P 1'
#
loop_
_entity.id
_entity.type
_entity.pdbx_description
1 polymer ?
#
loop_
_entity_poly.entity_id
_entity_poly.type
_entity_poly.pdbx_seq_one_letter_code
_entity_poly.pdbx_strand_id
1 'polypeptide(L)'
;MKGVGKRNEPRRKYFSRLPYETEVTMPRTPSVTLADVKHALAELGLSPEEAGAQALRQHLGRGSLSTLQRYLELLRAEGARERSLSSAIEGTLRTLAPALKALAVQAAQGLYERSLAETLRALEEREALLEEQEGLLETLKGELEATRERLEGQEKELGEVLAREEELKAVLAEREERIRALELQVVELEGRVRELEAVREALSQRVHALVHELATLQAAVGRGAQGQA
;
A
#
# COMPACT_ATOMS: atom_id res chain seq x y z
N MET A 1 -123.21 3.77 14.65
CA MET A 1 -122.41 3.43 15.86
C MET A 1 -121.03 4.07 15.69
N LYS A 2 -120.49 4.95 16.53
CA LYS A 2 -120.84 5.62 17.80
C LYS A 2 -120.22 7.03 17.68
N GLY A 3 -120.99 8.11 17.87
CA GLY A 3 -120.98 8.94 19.10
C GLY A 3 -120.12 10.21 18.88
N VAL A 4 -120.63 11.33 18.38
CA VAL A 4 -121.50 12.38 18.99
C VAL A 4 -120.86 13.10 20.19
N GLY A 5 -120.64 14.40 20.02
CA GLY A 5 -120.58 15.42 21.09
C GLY A 5 -119.27 16.22 21.08
N LYS A 6 -119.23 17.56 21.08
CA LYS A 6 -120.25 18.56 21.42
C LYS A 6 -119.97 19.89 20.70
N ARG A 7 -121.06 20.62 20.52
CA ARG A 7 -121.23 21.96 19.99
C ARG A 7 -120.58 23.01 20.91
N ASN A 8 -120.04 24.09 20.33
CA ASN A 8 -120.27 25.47 20.80
C ASN A 8 -119.57 26.47 19.85
N GLU A 9 -120.32 26.98 18.89
CA GLU A 9 -120.23 28.36 18.40
C GLU A 9 -121.17 29.24 19.27
N PRO A 10 -121.19 30.59 19.18
CA PRO A 10 -120.31 31.53 18.48
C PRO A 10 -119.93 32.74 19.36
N ARG A 11 -119.05 33.65 18.87
CA ARG A 11 -119.27 35.11 19.02
C ARG A 11 -118.40 35.89 18.04
N ARG A 12 -119.02 36.24 16.92
CA ARG A 12 -118.64 37.34 16.02
C ARG A 12 -118.30 38.59 16.83
N LYS A 13 -117.10 39.12 16.65
CA LYS A 13 -116.82 40.55 16.80
C LYS A 13 -116.36 41.06 15.45
N TYR A 14 -117.27 41.75 14.78
CA TYR A 14 -116.96 42.58 13.62
C TYR A 14 -116.20 43.81 14.10
N PHE A 15 -114.98 44.02 13.65
CA PHE A 15 -114.39 45.35 13.57
C PHE A 15 -113.55 45.44 12.29
N SER A 16 -114.14 46.15 11.32
CA SER A 16 -113.53 47.05 10.33
C SER A 16 -112.23 46.65 9.60
N ARG A 17 -112.37 46.50 8.27
CA ARG A 17 -111.32 46.61 7.24
C ARG A 17 -110.53 47.92 7.36
N LEU A 18 -109.23 47.89 7.02
CA LEU A 18 -108.56 48.72 5.98
C LEU A 18 -107.16 48.11 5.64
N PRO A 19 -106.64 48.20 4.39
CA PRO A 19 -105.53 47.36 3.90
C PRO A 19 -104.28 48.15 3.45
N TYR A 20 -103.06 47.76 3.86
CA TYR A 20 -101.75 48.18 3.31
C TYR A 20 -100.71 47.13 3.80
N GLU A 21 -99.62 46.74 3.16
CA GLU A 21 -98.93 47.07 1.91
C GLU A 21 -97.87 45.95 1.68
N THR A 22 -97.43 45.79 0.44
CA THR A 22 -96.37 44.87 -0.01
C THR A 22 -94.99 45.22 0.56
N GLU A 23 -94.25 44.23 1.10
CA GLU A 23 -92.81 44.38 1.39
C GLU A 23 -91.94 43.56 0.44
N VAL A 24 -90.92 44.27 -0.06
CA VAL A 24 -89.99 43.97 -1.14
C VAL A 24 -88.77 43.24 -0.60
N THR A 25 -88.31 42.18 -1.28
CA THR A 25 -87.05 41.48 -0.97
C THR A 25 -85.84 42.25 -1.52
N MET A 26 -84.94 42.70 -0.65
CA MET A 26 -83.66 43.35 -1.03
C MET A 26 -82.54 42.32 -1.25
N PRO A 27 -81.64 42.51 -2.23
CA PRO A 27 -80.53 41.58 -2.52
C PRO A 27 -79.39 41.71 -1.50
N ARG A 28 -78.80 40.58 -1.07
CA ARG A 28 -77.62 40.54 -0.19
C ARG A 28 -76.34 40.83 -0.99
N THR A 29 -75.57 41.83 -0.59
CA THR A 29 -74.22 42.13 -1.11
C THR A 29 -73.25 40.95 -0.92
N PRO A 30 -72.31 40.70 -1.84
CA PRO A 30 -71.34 39.61 -1.72
C PRO A 30 -70.45 39.80 -0.48
N SER A 31 -70.31 38.74 0.32
CA SER A 31 -69.54 38.75 1.57
C SER A 31 -68.03 38.78 1.29
N VAL A 32 -67.31 39.69 1.96
CA VAL A 32 -65.83 39.75 1.94
C VAL A 32 -65.24 38.50 2.59
N THR A 33 -64.14 37.99 2.04
CA THR A 33 -63.37 36.86 2.60
C THR A 33 -62.06 37.31 3.26
N LEU A 34 -61.44 36.44 4.04
CA LEU A 34 -60.12 36.68 4.64
C LEU A 34 -59.01 36.87 3.58
N ALA A 35 -59.13 36.18 2.43
CA ALA A 35 -58.18 36.32 1.33
C ALA A 35 -58.25 37.70 0.68
N ASP A 36 -59.46 38.24 0.50
CA ASP A 36 -59.66 39.62 0.01
C ASP A 36 -59.00 40.64 0.95
N VAL A 37 -59.08 40.42 2.27
CA VAL A 37 -58.43 41.27 3.28
C VAL A 37 -56.91 41.16 3.23
N LYS A 38 -56.36 39.94 3.11
CA LYS A 38 -54.90 39.73 2.94
C LYS A 38 -54.38 40.42 1.67
N HIS A 39 -55.12 40.35 0.57
CA HIS A 39 -54.75 40.98 -0.70
C HIS A 39 -54.81 42.51 -0.61
N ALA A 40 -55.88 43.07 -0.02
CA ALA A 40 -56.01 44.51 0.19
C ALA A 40 -54.91 45.09 1.08
N LEU A 41 -54.49 44.37 2.11
CA LEU A 41 -53.35 44.78 2.94
C LEU A 41 -52.04 44.81 2.16
N ALA A 42 -51.81 43.81 1.31
CA ALA A 42 -50.62 43.75 0.45
C ALA A 42 -50.60 44.89 -0.60
N GLU A 43 -51.74 45.20 -1.23
CA GLU A 43 -51.86 46.31 -2.18
C GLU A 43 -51.67 47.69 -1.53
N LEU A 44 -52.14 47.86 -0.30
CA LEU A 44 -51.97 49.09 0.47
C LEU A 44 -50.59 49.20 1.14
N GLY A 45 -49.78 48.13 1.11
CA GLY A 45 -48.48 48.06 1.78
C GLY A 45 -48.57 48.17 3.31
N LEU A 46 -49.72 47.83 3.90
CA LEU A 46 -49.97 47.98 5.33
C LEU A 46 -49.92 46.63 6.03
N SER A 47 -49.34 46.59 7.23
CA SER A 47 -49.44 45.41 8.08
C SER A 47 -50.84 45.28 8.69
N PRO A 48 -51.28 44.07 9.09
CA PRO A 48 -52.52 43.89 9.83
C PRO A 48 -52.59 44.74 11.12
N GLU A 49 -51.45 45.09 11.73
CA GLU A 49 -51.38 45.90 12.95
C GLU A 49 -51.63 47.39 12.69
N GLU A 50 -51.18 47.90 11.55
CA GLU A 50 -51.31 49.31 11.15
C GLU A 50 -52.65 49.59 10.46
N ALA A 51 -53.27 48.58 9.86
CA ALA A 51 -54.49 48.74 9.08
C ALA A 51 -55.76 48.82 9.95
N GLY A 52 -56.63 49.80 9.65
CA GLY A 52 -57.97 49.93 10.21
C GLY A 52 -59.05 49.34 9.31
N ALA A 53 -60.10 48.75 9.91
CA ALA A 53 -61.23 48.17 9.16
C ALA A 53 -61.94 49.20 8.25
N GLN A 54 -61.90 50.48 8.61
CA GLN A 54 -62.45 51.58 7.82
C GLN A 54 -61.63 51.86 6.56
N ALA A 55 -60.29 51.80 6.63
CA ALA A 55 -59.42 51.95 5.46
C ALA A 55 -59.59 50.79 4.49
N LEU A 56 -59.69 49.55 5.01
CA LEU A 56 -59.98 48.38 4.19
C LEU A 56 -61.36 48.42 3.54
N ARG A 57 -62.37 48.97 4.24
CA ARG A 57 -63.70 49.16 3.66
C ARG A 57 -63.70 50.19 2.53
N GLN A 58 -62.93 51.26 2.67
CA GLN A 58 -62.76 52.28 1.62
C GLN A 58 -62.09 51.69 0.37
N HIS A 59 -61.07 50.84 0.55
CA HIS A 59 -60.36 50.20 -0.57
C HIS A 59 -61.16 49.07 -1.22
N LEU A 60 -61.76 48.17 -0.43
CA LEU A 60 -62.53 47.02 -0.94
C LEU A 60 -63.94 47.40 -1.44
N GLY A 61 -64.49 48.54 -1.01
CA GLY A 61 -65.82 49.02 -1.38
C GLY A 61 -67.00 48.16 -0.89
N ARG A 62 -66.74 47.06 -0.18
CA ARG A 62 -67.72 46.04 0.24
C ARG A 62 -67.35 45.43 1.59
N GLY A 63 -68.30 44.72 2.21
CA GLY A 63 -68.14 44.11 3.55
C GLY A 63 -68.52 45.04 4.70
N SER A 64 -68.98 44.44 5.81
CA SER A 64 -69.26 45.18 7.04
C SER A 64 -67.96 45.48 7.79
N LEU A 65 -67.94 46.61 8.50
CA LEU A 65 -66.82 46.99 9.36
C LEU A 65 -66.51 45.91 10.40
N SER A 66 -67.55 45.27 10.95
CA SER A 66 -67.39 44.18 11.93
C SER A 66 -66.71 42.94 11.35
N THR A 67 -67.03 42.55 10.11
CA THR A 67 -66.41 41.40 9.45
C THR A 67 -64.96 41.69 9.06
N LEU A 68 -64.67 42.88 8.54
CA LEU A 68 -63.30 43.31 8.23
C LEU A 68 -62.43 43.41 9.48
N GLN A 69 -62.99 43.95 10.57
CA GLN A 69 -62.31 44.02 11.85
C GLN A 69 -62.02 42.62 12.43
N ARG A 70 -62.98 41.70 12.35
CA ARG A 70 -62.78 40.31 12.77
C ARG A 70 -61.67 39.62 11.96
N TYR A 71 -61.60 39.85 10.65
CA TYR A 71 -60.51 39.30 9.83
C TYR A 71 -59.16 39.93 10.14
N LEU A 72 -59.10 41.25 10.37
CA LEU A 72 -57.87 41.90 10.84
C LEU A 72 -57.40 41.35 12.20
N GLU A 73 -58.32 41.15 13.14
CA GLU A 73 -58.03 40.54 14.44
C GLU A 73 -57.51 39.11 14.30
N LEU A 74 -58.07 38.31 13.39
CA LEU A 74 -57.55 36.98 13.06
C LEU A 74 -56.12 37.02 12.51
N LEU A 75 -55.82 37.94 11.59
CA LEU A 75 -54.48 38.11 11.03
C LEU A 75 -53.45 38.56 12.06
N ARG A 76 -53.84 39.47 12.97
CA ARG A 76 -53.00 39.89 14.09
C ARG A 76 -52.74 38.72 15.05
N ALA A 77 -53.77 37.93 15.34
CA ALA A 77 -53.63 36.74 16.18
C ALA A 77 -52.74 35.67 15.52
N GLU A 78 -52.82 35.49 14.20
CA GLU A 78 -51.91 34.63 13.42
C GLU A 78 -50.46 35.14 13.52
N GLY A 79 -50.22 36.43 13.22
CA GLY A 79 -48.88 37.01 13.30
C GLY A 79 -48.27 37.00 14.71
N ALA A 80 -49.07 37.22 15.75
CA ALA A 80 -48.62 37.11 17.14
C ALA A 80 -48.25 35.67 17.52
N ARG A 81 -48.99 34.67 17.01
CA ARG A 81 -48.66 33.25 17.20
C ARG A 81 -47.35 32.88 16.48
N GLU A 82 -47.15 33.33 15.24
CA GLU A 82 -45.92 33.08 14.49
C GLU A 82 -44.69 33.69 15.17
N ARG A 83 -44.79 34.93 15.67
CA ARG A 83 -43.71 35.56 16.45
C ARG A 83 -43.42 34.82 17.76
N SER A 84 -44.46 34.36 18.45
CA SER A 84 -44.32 33.55 19.67
C SER A 84 -43.64 32.21 19.38
N LEU A 85 -44.03 31.52 18.30
CA LEU A 85 -43.38 30.29 17.86
C LEU A 85 -41.92 30.53 17.47
N SER A 86 -41.63 31.61 16.73
CA SER A 86 -40.27 31.98 16.33
C SER A 86 -39.39 32.24 17.56
N SER A 87 -39.89 33.02 18.52
CA SER A 87 -39.19 33.30 19.78
C SER A 87 -38.98 32.03 20.63
N ALA A 88 -39.95 31.11 20.64
CA ALA A 88 -39.81 29.81 21.32
C ALA A 88 -38.76 28.92 20.63
N ILE A 89 -38.70 28.92 19.30
CA ILE A 89 -37.68 28.20 18.53
C ILE A 89 -36.30 28.80 18.80
N GLU A 90 -36.16 30.13 18.76
CA GLU A 90 -34.89 30.79 19.09
C GLU A 90 -34.46 30.49 20.53
N GLY A 91 -35.39 30.50 21.48
CA GLY A 91 -35.15 30.14 22.87
C GLY A 91 -34.64 28.70 23.03
N THR A 92 -35.29 27.74 22.35
CA THR A 92 -34.86 26.33 22.38
C THR A 92 -33.54 26.09 21.65
N LEU A 93 -33.27 26.78 20.54
CA LEU A 93 -31.98 26.74 19.87
C LEU A 93 -30.87 27.32 20.76
N ARG A 94 -31.14 28.41 21.48
CA ARG A 94 -30.17 29.03 22.39
C ARG A 94 -29.80 28.11 23.56
N THR A 95 -30.74 27.29 24.05
CA THR A 95 -30.48 26.33 25.12
C THR A 95 -29.82 25.04 24.61
N LEU A 96 -30.18 24.55 23.43
CA LEU A 96 -29.65 23.30 22.87
C LEU A 96 -28.31 23.46 22.14
N ALA A 97 -28.02 24.62 21.55
CA ALA A 97 -26.80 24.83 20.77
C ALA A 97 -25.50 24.51 21.53
N PRO A 98 -25.33 24.87 22.83
CA PRO A 98 -24.15 24.50 23.59
C PRO A 98 -24.00 22.98 23.74
N ALA A 99 -25.10 22.26 23.99
CA ALA A 99 -25.10 20.80 24.15
C ALA A 99 -24.76 20.10 22.83
N LEU A 100 -25.34 20.57 21.71
CA LEU A 100 -25.01 20.07 20.38
C LEU A 100 -23.53 20.32 20.02
N LYS A 101 -23.01 21.51 20.36
CA LYS A 101 -21.59 21.82 20.15
C LYS A 101 -20.68 20.93 21.00
N ALA A 102 -21.02 20.70 22.26
CA ALA A 102 -20.26 19.81 23.15
C ALA A 102 -20.24 18.37 22.61
N LEU A 103 -21.39 17.87 22.15
CA LEU A 103 -21.49 16.54 21.53
C LEU A 103 -20.66 16.44 20.24
N ALA A 104 -20.71 17.46 19.39
CA ALA A 104 -19.92 17.50 18.16
C ALA A 104 -18.40 17.53 18.45
N VAL A 105 -17.97 18.31 19.45
CA VAL A 105 -16.57 18.34 19.89
C VAL A 105 -16.14 16.99 20.45
N GLN A 106 -16.97 16.36 21.28
CA GLN A 106 -16.67 15.05 21.84
C GLN A 106 -16.56 13.97 20.75
N ALA A 107 -17.47 13.98 19.78
CA ALA A 107 -17.41 13.07 18.63
C ALA A 107 -16.14 13.29 17.80
N ALA A 108 -15.78 14.56 17.54
CA ALA A 108 -14.56 14.89 16.82
C ALA A 108 -13.30 14.46 17.58
N GLN A 109 -13.25 14.65 18.90
CA GLN A 109 -12.16 14.19 19.76
C GLN A 109 -12.02 12.67 19.72
N GLY A 110 -13.13 11.93 19.86
CA GLY A 110 -13.09 10.48 19.81
C GLY A 110 -12.65 9.92 18.45
N LEU A 111 -13.01 10.57 17.35
CA LEU A 111 -12.51 10.22 16.01
C LEU A 111 -11.01 10.51 15.89
N TYR A 112 -10.55 11.67 16.38
CA TYR A 112 -9.14 12.02 16.39
C TYR A 112 -8.31 11.04 17.20
N GLU A 113 -8.71 10.70 18.43
CA GLU A 113 -8.03 9.75 19.31
C GLU A 113 -7.92 8.35 18.67
N ARG A 114 -8.99 7.89 18.01
CA ARG A 114 -8.95 6.61 17.28
C ARG A 114 -7.98 6.64 16.12
N SER A 115 -8.04 7.69 15.29
CA SER A 115 -7.12 7.85 14.17
C SER A 115 -5.66 7.93 14.64
N LEU A 116 -5.41 8.64 15.74
CA LEU A 116 -4.09 8.75 16.34
C LEU A 116 -3.61 7.37 16.83
N ALA A 117 -4.44 6.62 17.54
CA ALA A 117 -4.11 5.28 18.01
C ALA A 117 -3.82 4.31 16.85
N GLU A 118 -4.58 4.38 15.76
CA GLU A 118 -4.33 3.58 14.55
C GLU A 118 -2.99 3.96 13.90
N THR A 119 -2.69 5.27 13.78
CA THR A 119 -1.41 5.71 13.22
C THR A 119 -0.22 5.32 14.09
N LEU A 120 -0.35 5.36 15.42
CA LEU A 120 0.69 4.94 16.34
C LEU A 120 0.97 3.44 16.22
N ARG A 121 -0.08 2.60 16.16
CA ARG A 121 0.09 1.15 15.92
C ARG A 121 0.76 0.86 14.58
N ALA A 122 0.36 1.55 13.52
CA ALA A 122 0.98 1.40 12.21
C ALA A 122 2.46 1.83 12.20
N LEU A 123 2.82 2.83 13.03
CA LEU A 123 4.22 3.22 13.23
C LEU A 123 4.99 2.14 13.99
N GLU A 124 4.45 1.62 15.09
CA GLU A 124 5.07 0.53 15.88
C GLU A 124 5.30 -0.72 15.02
N GLU A 125 4.32 -1.12 14.21
CA GLU A 125 4.46 -2.24 13.26
C GLU A 125 5.55 -1.98 12.22
N ARG A 126 5.65 -0.75 11.72
CA ARG A 126 6.68 -0.37 10.75
C ARG A 126 8.07 -0.32 11.38
N GLU A 127 8.20 0.13 12.61
CA GLU A 127 9.45 0.11 13.38
C GLU A 127 9.93 -1.33 13.58
N ALA A 128 9.03 -2.24 13.99
CA ALA A 128 9.37 -3.65 14.13
C ALA A 128 9.85 -4.29 12.80
N LEU A 129 9.21 -3.96 11.68
CA LEU A 129 9.64 -4.42 10.36
C LEU A 129 11.02 -3.85 9.96
N LEU A 130 11.33 -2.61 10.34
CA LEU A 130 12.63 -2.01 10.09
C LEU A 130 13.72 -2.70 10.92
N GLU A 131 13.45 -2.99 12.20
CA GLU A 131 14.38 -3.73 13.06
C GLU A 131 14.65 -5.14 12.52
N GLU A 132 13.62 -5.85 12.03
CA GLU A 132 13.78 -7.15 11.38
C GLU A 132 14.66 -7.05 10.11
N GLN A 133 14.42 -6.04 9.28
CA GLN A 133 15.22 -5.80 8.07
C GLN A 133 16.67 -5.44 8.39
N GLU A 134 16.92 -4.64 9.42
CA GLU A 134 18.26 -4.32 9.90
C GLU A 134 18.99 -5.58 10.40
N GLY A 135 18.30 -6.43 11.15
CA GLY A 135 18.83 -7.73 11.58
C GLY A 135 19.22 -8.62 10.40
N LEU A 136 18.33 -8.74 9.40
CA LEU A 136 18.63 -9.49 8.17
C LEU A 136 19.83 -8.90 7.41
N LEU A 137 19.92 -7.57 7.30
CA LEU A 137 21.06 -6.93 6.65
C LEU A 137 22.38 -7.20 7.38
N GLU A 138 22.40 -7.18 8.71
CA GLU A 138 23.59 -7.53 9.49
C GLU A 138 24.00 -8.99 9.29
N THR A 139 23.04 -9.92 9.27
CA THR A 139 23.36 -11.34 8.97
C THR A 139 23.95 -11.52 7.57
N LEU A 140 23.37 -10.87 6.55
CA LEU A 140 23.86 -10.94 5.18
C LEU A 140 25.25 -10.30 5.03
N LYS A 141 25.54 -9.21 5.74
CA LYS A 141 26.89 -8.63 5.78
C LYS A 141 27.88 -9.61 6.38
N GLY A 142 27.55 -10.24 7.49
CA GLY A 142 28.42 -11.25 8.13
C GLY A 142 28.69 -12.45 7.22
N GLU A 143 27.67 -12.95 6.52
CA GLU A 143 27.83 -14.02 5.52
C GLU A 143 28.72 -13.59 4.35
N LEU A 144 28.56 -12.35 3.87
CA LEU A 144 29.38 -11.79 2.81
C LEU A 144 30.84 -11.65 3.22
N GLU A 145 31.11 -11.22 4.45
CA GLU A 145 32.46 -11.12 5.00
C GLU A 145 33.11 -12.50 5.14
N ALA A 146 32.40 -13.47 5.72
CA ALA A 146 32.90 -14.84 5.85
C ALA A 146 33.20 -15.51 4.50
N THR A 147 32.35 -15.26 3.48
CA THR A 147 32.59 -15.77 2.13
C THR A 147 33.78 -15.10 1.46
N ARG A 148 34.00 -13.79 1.68
CA ARG A 148 35.20 -13.08 1.21
C ARG A 148 36.48 -13.62 1.85
N GLU A 149 36.51 -13.79 3.16
CA GLU A 149 37.67 -14.34 3.87
C GLU A 149 38.02 -15.76 3.37
N ARG A 150 36.99 -16.60 3.13
CA ARG A 150 37.18 -17.92 2.56
C ARG A 150 37.77 -17.86 1.15
N LEU A 151 37.30 -16.93 0.32
CA LEU A 151 37.79 -16.76 -1.04
C LEU A 151 39.24 -16.28 -1.05
N GLU A 152 39.59 -15.30 -0.21
CA GLU A 152 40.98 -14.85 -0.02
C GLU A 152 41.90 -15.97 0.46
N GLY A 153 41.40 -16.85 1.34
CA GLY A 153 42.11 -18.05 1.77
C GLY A 153 42.38 -19.00 0.60
N GLN A 154 41.36 -19.29 -0.21
CA GLN A 154 41.48 -20.15 -1.39
C GLN A 154 42.43 -19.56 -2.46
N GLU A 155 42.41 -18.25 -2.66
CA GLU A 155 43.34 -17.58 -3.59
C GLU A 155 44.80 -17.71 -3.15
N LYS A 156 45.07 -17.62 -1.83
CA LYS A 156 46.42 -17.84 -1.28
C LYS A 156 46.87 -19.28 -1.48
N GLU A 157 46.00 -20.25 -1.15
CA GLU A 157 46.28 -21.67 -1.35
C GLU A 157 46.57 -21.99 -2.82
N LEU A 158 45.79 -21.42 -3.74
CA LEU A 158 46.03 -21.56 -5.18
C LEU A 158 47.38 -20.96 -5.59
N GLY A 159 47.75 -19.80 -5.04
CA GLY A 159 49.05 -19.18 -5.28
C GLY A 159 50.22 -20.07 -4.84
N GLU A 160 50.11 -20.69 -3.65
CA GLU A 160 51.13 -21.63 -3.14
C GLU A 160 51.23 -22.89 -4.00
N VAL A 161 50.09 -23.44 -4.44
CA VAL A 161 50.06 -24.61 -5.32
C VAL A 161 50.70 -24.31 -6.67
N LEU A 162 50.42 -23.15 -7.28
CA LEU A 162 51.02 -22.73 -8.54
C LEU A 162 52.54 -22.55 -8.42
N ALA A 163 53.00 -21.90 -7.35
CA ALA A 163 54.44 -21.76 -7.10
C ALA A 163 55.14 -23.12 -6.95
N ARG A 164 54.49 -24.07 -6.26
CA ARG A 164 55.01 -25.43 -6.12
C ARG A 164 55.00 -26.20 -7.43
N GLU A 165 54.01 -26.00 -8.28
CA GLU A 165 53.96 -26.58 -9.61
C GLU A 165 55.13 -26.07 -10.47
N GLU A 166 55.44 -24.78 -10.44
CA GLU A 166 56.58 -24.20 -11.14
C GLU A 166 57.91 -24.75 -10.63
N GLU A 167 58.08 -24.87 -9.31
CA GLU A 167 59.26 -25.49 -8.70
C GLU A 167 59.44 -26.95 -9.17
N LEU A 168 58.37 -27.74 -9.15
CA LEU A 168 58.40 -29.13 -9.61
C LEU A 168 58.73 -29.24 -11.11
N LYS A 169 58.22 -28.33 -11.94
CA LYS A 169 58.58 -28.26 -13.37
C LYS A 169 60.07 -27.97 -13.56
N ALA A 170 60.63 -27.05 -12.79
CA ALA A 170 62.06 -26.75 -12.84
C ALA A 170 62.92 -27.94 -12.42
N VAL A 171 62.56 -28.61 -11.31
CA VAL A 171 63.24 -29.83 -10.84
C VAL A 171 63.15 -30.94 -11.90
N LEU A 172 62.00 -31.11 -12.53
CA LEU A 172 61.80 -32.13 -13.56
C LEU A 172 62.69 -31.85 -14.78
N ALA A 173 62.78 -30.59 -15.24
CA ALA A 173 63.68 -30.20 -16.32
C ALA A 173 65.15 -30.47 -15.99
N GLU A 174 65.59 -30.13 -14.77
CA GLU A 174 66.96 -30.43 -14.31
C GLU A 174 67.26 -31.95 -14.33
N ARG A 175 66.29 -32.75 -13.87
CA ARG A 175 66.41 -34.22 -13.87
C ARG A 175 66.48 -34.78 -15.27
N GLU A 176 65.68 -34.27 -16.21
CA GLU A 176 65.74 -34.67 -17.61
C GLU A 176 67.10 -34.36 -18.24
N GLU A 177 67.67 -33.18 -18.00
CA GLU A 177 69.02 -32.83 -18.46
C GLU A 177 70.08 -33.74 -17.86
N ARG A 178 69.96 -34.05 -16.56
CA ARG A 178 70.89 -34.97 -15.88
C ARG A 178 70.82 -36.38 -16.46
N ILE A 179 69.62 -36.87 -16.77
CA ILE A 179 69.43 -38.17 -17.42
C ILE A 179 70.12 -38.18 -18.79
N ARG A 180 69.88 -37.17 -19.64
CA ARG A 180 70.54 -37.08 -20.96
C ARG A 180 72.06 -37.05 -20.85
N ALA A 181 72.61 -36.33 -19.87
CA ALA A 181 74.04 -36.29 -19.63
C ALA A 181 74.60 -37.67 -19.22
N LEU A 182 73.88 -38.40 -18.37
CA LEU A 182 74.26 -39.77 -17.97
C LEU A 182 74.14 -40.76 -19.13
N GLU A 183 73.11 -40.66 -19.95
CA GLU A 183 72.94 -41.48 -21.15
C GLU A 183 74.12 -41.31 -22.12
N LEU A 184 74.57 -40.07 -22.35
CA LEU A 184 75.76 -39.79 -23.15
C LEU A 184 77.04 -40.40 -22.55
N GLN A 185 77.20 -40.32 -21.23
CA GLN A 185 78.35 -40.93 -20.54
C GLN A 185 78.34 -42.45 -20.68
N VAL A 186 77.17 -43.09 -20.60
CA VAL A 186 77.03 -44.54 -20.82
C VAL A 186 77.46 -44.90 -22.23
N VAL A 187 77.00 -44.17 -23.25
CA VAL A 187 77.40 -44.42 -24.66
C VAL A 187 78.92 -44.28 -24.85
N GLU A 188 79.54 -43.26 -24.24
CA GLU A 188 81.00 -43.06 -24.32
C GLU A 188 81.77 -44.21 -23.64
N LEU A 189 81.31 -44.65 -22.46
CA LEU A 189 81.92 -45.78 -21.75
C LEU A 189 81.76 -47.09 -22.51
N GLU A 190 80.60 -47.34 -23.10
CA GLU A 190 80.38 -48.51 -23.97
C GLU A 190 81.35 -48.51 -25.16
N GLY A 191 81.59 -47.34 -25.77
CA GLY A 191 82.60 -47.17 -26.83
C GLY A 191 84.00 -47.56 -26.35
N ARG A 192 84.43 -47.04 -25.20
CA ARG A 192 85.73 -47.37 -24.59
C ARG A 192 85.86 -48.86 -24.26
N VAL A 193 84.79 -49.49 -23.76
CA VAL A 193 84.79 -50.93 -23.49
C VAL A 193 85.02 -51.72 -24.77
N ARG A 194 84.32 -51.39 -25.87
CA ARG A 194 84.54 -52.05 -27.18
C ARG A 194 85.97 -51.87 -27.70
N GLU A 195 86.56 -50.68 -27.54
CA GLU A 195 87.96 -50.43 -27.92
C GLU A 195 88.93 -51.29 -27.10
N LEU A 196 88.74 -51.35 -25.78
CA LEU A 196 89.56 -52.18 -24.89
C LEU A 196 89.42 -53.67 -25.21
N GLU A 197 88.21 -54.14 -25.54
CA GLU A 197 87.96 -55.50 -25.99
C GLU A 197 88.71 -55.83 -27.27
N ALA A 198 88.70 -54.92 -28.26
CA ALA A 198 89.45 -55.07 -29.51
C ALA A 198 90.97 -55.12 -29.27
N VAL A 199 91.50 -54.26 -28.39
CA VAL A 199 92.92 -54.27 -28.01
C VAL A 199 93.29 -55.57 -27.30
N ARG A 200 92.44 -56.05 -26.38
CA ARG A 200 92.63 -57.34 -25.69
C ARG A 200 92.69 -58.50 -26.68
N GLU A 201 91.81 -58.52 -27.67
CA GLU A 201 91.77 -59.57 -28.69
C GLU A 201 93.03 -59.56 -29.56
N ALA A 202 93.47 -58.38 -30.02
CA ALA A 202 94.69 -58.22 -30.79
C ALA A 202 95.94 -58.67 -30.01
N LEU A 203 96.04 -58.32 -28.73
CA LEU A 203 97.12 -58.78 -27.85
C LEU A 203 97.08 -60.30 -27.66
N SER A 204 95.90 -60.88 -27.47
CA SER A 204 95.73 -62.34 -27.33
C SER A 204 96.21 -63.08 -28.57
N GLN A 205 95.85 -62.58 -29.76
CA GLN A 205 96.35 -63.11 -31.03
C GLN A 205 97.88 -63.00 -31.17
N ARG A 206 98.47 -61.87 -30.77
CA ARG A 206 99.93 -61.69 -30.80
C ARG A 206 100.65 -62.63 -29.84
N VAL A 207 100.12 -62.82 -28.63
CA VAL A 207 100.65 -63.78 -27.65
C VAL A 207 100.60 -65.19 -28.23
N HIS A 208 99.47 -65.60 -28.82
CA HIS A 208 99.37 -66.91 -29.47
C HIS A 208 100.39 -67.09 -30.61
N ALA A 209 100.60 -66.08 -31.45
CA ALA A 209 101.62 -66.12 -32.50
C ALA A 209 103.04 -66.27 -31.93
N LEU A 210 103.40 -65.48 -30.90
CA LEU A 210 104.71 -65.57 -30.26
C LEU A 210 104.94 -66.92 -29.57
N VAL A 211 103.92 -67.49 -28.93
CA VAL A 211 104.00 -68.84 -28.33
C VAL A 211 104.25 -69.88 -29.42
N HIS A 212 103.57 -69.79 -30.57
CA HIS A 212 103.82 -70.68 -31.70
C HIS A 212 105.24 -70.50 -32.26
N GLU A 213 105.71 -69.27 -32.46
CA GLU A 213 107.08 -68.97 -32.89
C GLU A 213 108.11 -69.59 -31.92
N LEU A 214 107.94 -69.41 -30.60
CA LEU A 214 108.78 -70.02 -29.57
C LEU A 214 108.78 -71.55 -29.65
N ALA A 215 107.62 -72.19 -29.80
CA ALA A 215 107.52 -73.63 -29.94
C ALA A 215 108.26 -74.14 -31.19
N THR A 216 108.16 -73.42 -32.31
CA THR A 216 108.90 -73.78 -33.53
C THR A 216 110.41 -73.63 -33.38
N LEU A 217 110.88 -72.57 -32.72
CA LEU A 217 112.29 -72.37 -32.42
C LEU A 217 112.83 -73.44 -31.45
N GLN A 218 112.08 -73.77 -30.40
CA GLN A 218 112.43 -74.85 -29.47
C GLN A 218 112.54 -76.20 -30.19
N ALA A 219 111.60 -76.51 -31.10
CA ALA A 219 111.66 -77.73 -31.90
C ALA A 219 112.85 -77.75 -32.89
N ALA A 220 113.29 -76.60 -33.40
CA ALA A 220 114.49 -76.50 -34.23
C ALA A 220 115.76 -76.71 -33.40
N VAL A 221 115.87 -76.09 -32.22
CA VAL A 221 116.99 -76.27 -31.28
C VAL A 221 117.08 -77.71 -30.78
N GLY A 222 115.95 -78.33 -30.41
CA GLY A 222 115.92 -79.73 -29.98
C GLY A 222 116.40 -80.71 -31.06
N ARG A 223 116.08 -80.46 -32.33
CA ARG A 223 116.59 -81.25 -33.47
C ARG A 223 118.08 -81.02 -33.73
N GLY A 224 118.57 -79.79 -33.54
CA GLY A 224 120.01 -79.49 -33.62
C GLY A 224 120.82 -80.19 -32.52
N ALA A 225 120.27 -80.35 -31.32
CA ALA A 225 120.91 -81.05 -30.21
C ALA A 225 120.91 -82.58 -30.37
N GLN A 226 119.91 -83.16 -31.06
CA GLN A 226 119.86 -84.60 -31.36
C GLN A 226 120.74 -85.03 -32.57
N GLY A 227 121.16 -84.08 -33.41
CA GLY A 227 122.04 -84.35 -34.56
C GLY A 227 123.55 -84.29 -34.26
N GLN A 228 123.95 -84.06 -33.01
CA GLN A 228 125.36 -83.94 -32.57
C GLN A 228 125.76 -84.98 -31.50
N ALA A 229 124.92 -85.98 -31.22
CA ALA A 229 125.24 -87.15 -30.40
C ALA A 229 125.32 -88.40 -31.29
#